data_AF-A0A2W5N8N7-F1
#
_entry.id   AF-A0A2W5N8N7-F1
#
_cell.length_a   1.000
_cell.length_b   1.000
_cell.length_c   1.000
_cell.angle_alpha   90.00
_cell.angle_beta   90.00
_cell.angle_gamma   90.00
#
_symmetry.space_group_name_H-M   'P 1'
#
loop_
_entity.id
_entity.type
_entity.pdbx_description
1 polymer ?
#
loop_
_entity_poly.entity_id
_entity_poly.type
_entity_poly.pdbx_seq_one_letter_code
_entity_poly.pdbx_strand_id
1 'polypeptide(L)'
;MNRDYAERRIREALKTSGGNATTARQKVINWAIEDPRLLQELVAPHLTGIVAHAVNRVMTAKEKPAPIKEPAAAKVPPSAKSDPFGMEILKAIALGNPAQFGQESGVSMKKQPASQRHIDAIRQMVSKDKKSGK
;
A
#
# COMPACT_ATOMS: atom_id res chain seq x y z
N MET A 1 -18.28 17.06 -7.75
CA MET A 1 -19.40 16.41 -7.04
C MET A 1 -19.14 16.48 -5.56
N ASN A 2 -20.08 17.00 -4.80
CA ASN A 2 -19.89 17.41 -3.42
C ASN A 2 -20.14 16.22 -2.48
N ARG A 3 -19.17 15.83 -1.64
CA ARG A 3 -19.25 14.68 -0.72
C ARG A 3 -20.17 14.91 0.49
N ASP A 4 -20.81 16.07 0.55
CA ASP A 4 -21.61 16.52 1.68
C ASP A 4 -22.71 15.53 2.08
N TYR A 5 -23.32 14.83 1.13
CA TYR A 5 -24.40 13.89 1.44
C TYR A 5 -23.86 12.62 2.10
N ALA A 6 -22.87 11.96 1.48
CA ALA A 6 -22.20 10.80 2.07
C ALA A 6 -21.60 11.11 3.45
N GLU A 7 -20.91 12.26 3.60
CA GLU A 7 -20.34 12.67 4.88
C GLU A 7 -21.39 12.90 5.95
N ARG A 8 -22.51 13.54 5.60
CA ARG A 8 -23.62 13.75 6.54
C ARG A 8 -24.22 12.44 7.02
N ARG A 9 -24.41 11.47 6.11
CA ARG A 9 -24.90 10.12 6.47
C ARG A 9 -23.89 9.37 7.34
N ILE A 10 -22.59 9.46 7.06
CA ILE A 10 -21.56 8.85 7.92
C ILE A 10 -21.58 9.47 9.33
N ARG A 11 -21.70 10.80 9.44
CA ARG A 11 -21.82 11.48 10.75
C ARG A 11 -23.07 11.02 11.51
N GLU A 12 -24.19 10.84 10.83
CA GLU A 12 -25.43 10.33 11.41
C GLU A 12 -25.29 8.88 11.91
N ALA A 13 -24.65 8.03 11.10
CA ALA A 13 -24.34 6.66 11.50
C ALA A 13 -23.46 6.64 12.77
N LEU A 14 -22.40 7.43 12.81
CA LEU A 14 -21.53 7.54 13.98
C LEU A 14 -22.27 8.04 15.22
N LYS A 15 -23.16 9.03 15.10
CA LYS A 15 -23.98 9.50 16.22
C LYS A 15 -24.90 8.40 16.76
N THR A 16 -25.61 7.70 15.87
CA THR A 16 -26.54 6.64 16.27
C THR A 16 -25.84 5.38 16.80
N SER A 17 -24.57 5.18 16.44
CA SER A 17 -23.71 4.09 16.91
C SER A 17 -22.89 4.44 18.16
N GLY A 18 -23.10 5.59 18.78
CA GLY A 18 -22.36 6.02 19.97
C GLY A 18 -20.85 6.20 19.70
N GLY A 19 -20.47 6.55 18.48
CA GLY A 19 -19.07 6.72 18.06
C GLY A 19 -18.35 5.43 17.69
N ASN A 20 -18.99 4.25 17.79
CA ASN A 20 -18.37 2.99 17.37
C ASN A 20 -18.29 2.91 15.83
N ALA A 21 -17.06 2.93 15.31
CA ALA A 21 -16.80 2.95 13.87
C ALA A 21 -17.23 1.66 13.15
N THR A 22 -17.15 0.50 13.81
CA THR A 22 -17.52 -0.79 13.22
C THR A 22 -19.03 -0.89 13.03
N THR A 23 -19.80 -0.51 14.05
CA THR A 23 -21.26 -0.52 13.96
C THR A 23 -21.78 0.56 13.01
N ALA A 24 -21.15 1.75 13.02
CA ALA A 24 -21.47 2.80 12.06
C ALA A 24 -21.20 2.35 10.62
N ARG A 25 -20.08 1.66 10.37
CA ARG A 25 -19.77 1.09 9.04
C ARG A 25 -20.85 0.11 8.59
N GLN A 26 -21.24 -0.83 9.44
CA GLN A 26 -22.28 -1.80 9.09
C GLN A 26 -23.61 -1.11 8.77
N LYS A 27 -23.93 -0.05 9.53
CA LYS A 27 -25.13 0.76 9.30
C LYS A 27 -25.09 1.51 7.98
N VAL A 28 -23.96 2.13 7.63
CA VAL A 28 -23.77 2.79 6.33
C VAL A 28 -23.85 1.79 5.17
N ILE A 29 -23.34 0.57 5.34
CA ILE A 29 -23.48 -0.51 4.34
C ILE A 29 -24.97 -0.82 4.12
N ASN A 30 -25.73 -1.03 5.19
CA ASN A 30 -27.17 -1.32 5.08
C ASN A 30 -27.92 -0.17 4.40
N TRP A 31 -27.60 1.08 4.76
CA TRP A 31 -28.17 2.24 4.09
C TRP A 31 -27.79 2.36 2.62
N ALA A 32 -26.56 2.01 2.24
CA ALA A 32 -26.13 2.07 0.85
C ALA A 32 -26.81 1.02 -0.05
N ILE A 33 -27.32 -0.07 0.54
CA ILE A 33 -28.15 -1.06 -0.19
C ILE A 33 -29.51 -0.44 -0.55
N GLU A 34 -30.09 0.33 0.36
CA GLU A 34 -31.43 0.95 0.21
C GLU A 34 -31.38 2.31 -0.52
N ASP A 35 -30.26 3.02 -0.44
CA ASP A 35 -30.05 4.35 -1.01
C ASP A 35 -28.94 4.32 -2.09
N PRO A 36 -29.32 4.21 -3.38
CA PRO A 36 -28.36 4.20 -4.48
C PRO A 36 -27.52 5.47 -4.58
N ARG A 37 -28.04 6.62 -4.12
CA ARG A 37 -27.29 7.88 -4.16
C ARG A 37 -26.14 7.83 -3.17
N LEU A 38 -26.38 7.32 -1.97
CA LEU A 38 -25.34 7.11 -0.97
C LEU A 38 -24.25 6.17 -1.51
N LEU A 39 -24.65 5.06 -2.14
CA LEU A 39 -23.71 4.12 -2.75
C LEU A 39 -22.85 4.81 -3.83
N GLN A 40 -23.48 5.56 -4.74
CA GLN A 40 -22.78 6.25 -5.82
C GLN A 40 -21.76 7.25 -5.29
N GLU A 41 -22.11 8.07 -4.29
CA GLU A 41 -21.18 9.05 -3.71
C GLU A 41 -20.00 8.40 -2.97
N LEU A 42 -20.24 7.27 -2.29
CA LEU A 42 -19.18 6.52 -1.61
C LEU A 42 -18.22 5.86 -2.60
N VAL A 43 -18.74 5.34 -3.72
CA VAL A 43 -17.98 4.57 -4.70
C VAL A 43 -17.28 5.47 -5.73
N ALA A 44 -17.82 6.66 -6.02
CA ALA A 44 -17.29 7.59 -7.02
C ALA A 44 -15.75 7.74 -7.05
N PRO A 45 -15.04 7.99 -5.93
CA PRO A 45 -13.58 8.13 -5.96
C PRO A 45 -12.83 6.81 -6.25
N HIS A 46 -13.48 5.66 -6.12
CA HIS A 46 -12.89 4.34 -6.29
C HIS A 46 -13.36 3.63 -7.56
N LEU A 47 -14.28 4.25 -8.32
CA LEU A 47 -14.93 3.63 -9.47
C LEU A 47 -13.94 3.22 -10.56
N THR A 48 -12.91 4.04 -10.82
CA THR A 48 -11.87 3.74 -11.81
C THR A 48 -11.15 2.42 -11.49
N GLY A 49 -10.77 2.20 -10.23
CA GLY A 49 -10.08 0.98 -9.82
C GLY A 49 -10.98 -0.25 -9.87
N ILE A 50 -12.24 -0.10 -9.45
CA ILE A 50 -13.25 -1.18 -9.51
C ILE A 50 -13.48 -1.60 -10.96
N VAL A 51 -13.67 -0.65 -11.87
CA VAL A 51 -13.90 -0.91 -13.30
C VAL A 51 -12.64 -1.51 -13.95
N ALA A 52 -11.46 -0.97 -13.68
CA ALA A 52 -10.20 -1.51 -14.21
C ALA A 52 -10.01 -2.98 -13.80
N HIS A 53 -10.23 -3.32 -12.53
CA HIS A 53 -10.16 -4.70 -12.06
C HIS A 53 -11.18 -5.60 -12.77
N ALA A 54 -12.44 -5.16 -12.87
CA ALA A 54 -13.50 -5.94 -13.50
C ALA A 54 -13.22 -6.21 -15.00
N VAL A 55 -12.76 -5.19 -15.74
CA VAL A 55 -12.38 -5.31 -17.15
C VAL A 55 -11.18 -6.24 -17.31
N ASN A 56 -10.11 -6.02 -16.54
CA ASN A 56 -8.91 -6.86 -16.60
C ASN A 56 -9.26 -8.32 -16.33
N ARG A 57 -10.08 -8.60 -15.31
CA ARG A 57 -10.52 -9.97 -14.99
C ARG A 57 -11.20 -10.65 -16.16
N VAL A 58 -12.04 -9.95 -16.94
CA VAL A 58 -12.72 -10.51 -18.11
C VAL A 58 -11.75 -10.71 -19.28
N MET A 59 -10.81 -9.79 -19.46
CA MET A 59 -9.77 -9.91 -20.49
C MET A 59 -8.86 -11.11 -20.22
N THR A 60 -8.41 -11.28 -18.98
CA THR A 60 -7.52 -12.38 -18.58
C THR A 60 -8.25 -13.71 -18.41
N ALA A 61 -9.56 -13.73 -18.12
CA ALA A 61 -10.32 -14.98 -18.00
C ALA A 61 -10.44 -15.76 -19.33
N LYS A 62 -10.17 -15.11 -20.47
CA LYS A 62 -10.04 -15.81 -21.77
C LYS A 62 -8.72 -16.54 -21.93
N GLU A 63 -7.69 -16.11 -21.20
CA GLU A 63 -6.45 -16.85 -21.04
C GLU A 63 -6.66 -17.84 -19.90
N LYS A 64 -7.03 -19.06 -20.27
CA LYS A 64 -7.05 -20.22 -19.36
C LYS A 64 -5.81 -20.10 -18.47
N PRO A 65 -5.93 -20.05 -17.13
CA PRO A 65 -4.75 -19.89 -16.30
C PRO A 65 -3.82 -21.03 -16.67
N ALA A 66 -2.64 -20.69 -17.19
CA ALA A 66 -1.59 -21.67 -17.31
C ALA A 66 -1.47 -22.28 -15.91
N PRO A 67 -1.49 -23.62 -15.76
CA PRO A 67 -1.27 -24.22 -14.46
C PRO A 67 0.00 -23.57 -13.93
N ILE A 68 -0.08 -23.01 -12.72
CA ILE A 68 1.07 -22.46 -12.02
C ILE A 68 2.07 -23.62 -11.98
N LYS A 69 3.03 -23.63 -12.91
CA LYS A 69 4.17 -24.52 -12.82
C LYS A 69 4.90 -23.99 -11.60
N GLU A 70 4.85 -24.75 -10.52
CA GLU A 70 5.79 -24.59 -9.41
C GLU A 70 7.17 -24.38 -10.05
N PRO A 71 7.81 -23.22 -9.85
CA PRO A 71 9.10 -22.99 -10.46
C PRO A 71 10.06 -23.98 -9.80
N ALA A 72 10.48 -24.98 -10.59
CA ALA A 72 11.56 -25.87 -10.23
C ALA A 72 12.72 -25.00 -9.72
N ALA A 73 13.14 -25.27 -8.48
CA ALA A 73 14.12 -24.48 -7.76
C ALA A 73 15.38 -24.25 -8.61
N ALA A 74 15.47 -23.07 -9.23
CA ALA A 74 16.67 -22.64 -9.92
C ALA A 74 17.72 -22.26 -8.87
N LYS A 75 18.78 -23.07 -8.78
CA LYS A 75 19.98 -22.79 -8.00
C LYS A 75 20.54 -21.42 -8.39
N VAL A 76 20.55 -20.48 -7.44
CA VAL A 76 21.15 -19.15 -7.61
C VAL A 76 22.64 -19.23 -7.23
N PRO A 77 23.60 -18.89 -8.10
CA PRO A 77 24.98 -18.67 -7.68
C PRO A 77 25.12 -17.34 -6.93
N PRO A 78 26.09 -17.21 -6.02
CA PRO A 78 26.07 -16.17 -5.00
C PRO A 78 26.66 -14.85 -5.50
N SER A 79 26.11 -13.77 -4.95
CA SER A 79 26.72 -12.44 -4.77
C SER A 79 26.74 -11.48 -5.97
N ALA A 80 25.64 -10.73 -6.10
CA ALA A 80 25.73 -9.29 -6.33
C ALA A 80 24.94 -8.62 -5.19
N LYS A 81 25.58 -7.66 -4.51
CA LYS A 81 25.13 -7.07 -3.24
C LYS A 81 23.69 -6.54 -3.37
N SER A 82 22.75 -7.30 -2.84
CA SER A 82 21.32 -6.97 -2.82
C SER A 82 21.09 -5.80 -1.87
N ASP A 83 20.82 -4.63 -2.44
CA ASP A 83 20.27 -3.51 -1.71
C ASP A 83 18.98 -3.98 -1.01
N PRO A 84 18.80 -3.82 0.32
CA PRO A 84 17.65 -4.35 1.04
C PRO A 84 16.31 -3.92 0.43
N PHE A 85 16.26 -2.71 -0.15
CA PHE A 85 15.11 -2.19 -0.86
C PHE A 85 14.75 -3.04 -2.11
N GLY A 86 15.73 -3.34 -2.96
CA GLY A 86 15.51 -4.15 -4.16
C GLY A 86 15.09 -5.58 -3.81
N MET A 87 15.66 -6.14 -2.74
CA MET A 87 15.32 -7.47 -2.27
C MET A 87 13.91 -7.54 -1.69
N GLU A 88 13.42 -6.49 -1.03
CA GLU A 88 12.04 -6.39 -0.54
C GLU A 88 11.03 -6.28 -1.68
N ILE A 89 11.33 -5.51 -2.73
CA ILE A 89 10.49 -5.42 -3.93
C ILE A 89 10.41 -6.79 -4.62
N LEU A 90 11.56 -7.43 -4.82
CA LEU A 90 11.62 -8.75 -5.44
C LEU A 90 10.89 -9.81 -4.61
N LYS A 91 10.98 -9.74 -3.28
CA LYS A 91 10.19 -10.60 -2.37
C LYS A 91 8.70 -10.31 -2.44
N ALA A 92 8.28 -9.05 -2.47
CA ALA A 92 6.88 -8.66 -2.57
C ALA A 92 6.25 -9.14 -3.89
N ILE A 93 7.01 -9.08 -4.99
CA ILE A 93 6.57 -9.56 -6.30
C ILE A 93 6.57 -11.10 -6.35
N ALA A 94 7.62 -11.76 -5.85
CA ALA A 94 7.72 -13.22 -5.85
C ALA A 94 6.71 -13.91 -4.92
N LEU A 95 6.31 -13.25 -3.83
CA LEU A 95 5.28 -13.73 -2.89
C LEU A 95 3.86 -13.31 -3.31
N GLY A 96 3.69 -12.64 -4.46
CA GLY A 96 2.39 -12.24 -4.98
C GLY A 96 1.68 -11.15 -4.17
N ASN A 97 2.42 -10.36 -3.39
CA ASN A 97 1.89 -9.26 -2.58
C ASN A 97 2.47 -7.89 -3.00
N PRO A 98 2.35 -7.47 -4.27
CA PRO A 98 2.69 -6.11 -4.65
C PRO A 98 1.73 -5.13 -3.95
N ALA A 99 2.27 -4.03 -3.40
CA ALA A 99 1.45 -2.97 -2.80
C ALA A 99 0.34 -2.56 -3.78
N GLN A 100 -0.91 -2.73 -3.37
CA GLN A 100 -2.06 -2.45 -4.20
C GLN A 100 -2.10 -0.96 -4.53
N PHE A 101 -2.04 -0.63 -5.82
CA PHE A 101 -2.13 0.74 -6.32
C PHE A 101 -3.36 1.44 -5.73
N GLY A 102 -3.17 2.58 -5.07
CA GLY A 102 -4.21 3.35 -4.37
C GLY A 102 -4.28 3.18 -2.86
N GLN A 103 -3.38 2.42 -2.23
CA GLN A 103 -3.18 2.35 -0.77
C GLN A 103 -2.01 3.21 -0.25
N GLU A 104 -1.73 4.37 -0.86
CA GLU A 104 -0.73 5.32 -0.36
C GLU A 104 -1.28 6.28 0.71
N SER A 105 -2.11 5.78 1.63
CA SER A 105 -2.49 6.55 2.81
C SER A 105 -1.39 6.45 3.87
N GLY A 106 -0.40 7.33 3.76
CA GLY A 106 0.47 7.85 4.82
C GLY A 106 0.78 6.94 6.01
N VAL A 107 1.81 6.11 5.88
CA VAL A 107 2.59 5.69 7.05
C VAL A 107 3.73 6.69 7.18
N SER A 108 3.66 7.55 8.20
CA SER A 108 4.75 8.47 8.55
C SER A 108 5.96 7.64 8.97
N MET A 109 6.91 7.44 8.06
CA MET A 109 8.21 6.88 8.38
C MET A 109 8.91 7.84 9.35
N LYS A 110 8.99 7.46 10.63
CA LYS A 110 9.77 8.19 11.63
C LYS A 110 11.20 8.36 11.10
N LYS A 111 11.73 9.58 11.14
CA LYS A 111 13.11 9.88 10.74
C LYS A 111 14.05 8.95 11.50
N GLN A 112 14.62 7.96 10.81
CA GLN A 112 15.62 7.06 11.39
C GLN A 112 16.92 7.86 11.56
N PRO A 113 17.59 7.75 12.72
CA PRO A 113 18.92 8.35 12.88
C PRO A 113 19.89 7.73 11.86
N ALA A 114 20.90 8.50 11.46
CA ALA A 114 21.92 8.04 10.52
C ALA A 114 22.60 6.75 11.02
N SER A 115 22.90 5.82 10.11
CA SER A 115 23.51 4.54 10.47
C SER A 115 24.88 4.73 11.15
N GLN A 116 25.22 3.84 12.08
CA GLN A 116 26.48 3.92 12.84
C GLN A 116 27.71 3.98 11.91
N ARG A 117 27.66 3.27 10.77
CA ARG A 117 28.70 3.32 9.74
C ARG A 117 28.88 4.71 9.13
N HIS A 118 27.80 5.47 8.98
CA HIS A 118 27.85 6.84 8.48
C HIS A 118 28.51 7.78 9.50
N ILE A 119 28.18 7.60 10.79
CA ILE A 119 28.77 8.38 11.88
C ILE A 119 30.27 8.08 12.00
N ASP A 120 30.67 6.82 11.90
CA ASP A 120 32.07 6.39 12.00
C ASP A 120 32.88 6.91 10.81
N ALA A 121 32.32 6.91 9.59
CA ALA A 121 32.95 7.48 8.41
C ALA A 121 33.19 9.00 8.56
N ILE A 122 32.22 9.75 9.09
CA ILE A 122 32.38 11.19 9.36
C ILE A 122 33.52 11.42 10.36
N ARG A 123 33.60 10.63 11.43
CA ARG A 123 34.67 10.74 12.43
C ARG A 123 36.05 10.42 11.84
N GLN A 124 36.12 9.46 10.92
CA GLN A 124 37.37 9.12 10.23
C GLN A 124 37.82 10.22 9.27
N MET A 125 36.89 10.88 8.56
CA MET A 125 37.23 12.03 7.71
C MET A 125 37.76 13.20 8.54
N VAL A 126 37.09 13.54 9.64
CA VAL A 126 37.51 14.63 10.54
C VAL A 126 38.88 14.37 11.18
N SER A 127 39.16 13.12 11.60
CA SER A 127 40.45 12.78 12.20
C SER A 127 41.59 12.68 11.19
N LYS A 128 41.30 12.34 9.93
CA LYS A 128 42.29 12.30 8.85
C LYS A 128 42.68 13.72 8.41
N ASP A 129 41.73 14.65 8.35
CA ASP A 129 41.99 16.06 8.04
C ASP A 129 42.97 16.68 9.06
N LYS A 130 42.76 16.39 10.36
CA LYS A 130 43.63 16.83 11.46
C LYS A 130 45.06 16.27 11.43
N LYS A 131 45.30 15.18 10.70
CA LYS A 131 46.63 14.57 10.51
C LYS A 131 47.36 15.04 9.24
N SER A 132 46.66 15.65 8.29
CA SER A 132 47.28 16.18 7.05
C SER A 132 47.68 17.65 7.15
N GLY A 133 47.28 18.34 8.21
CA GLY A 133 47.66 19.73 8.52
C GLY A 133 48.86 19.89 9.45
N LYS A 134 49.80 18.94 9.48
CA LYS A 134 51.05 19.05 10.24
C LYS A 134 52.25 18.65 9.39
#